data_AF-A0A836LYZ8-F1
#
_entry.id   AF-A0A836LYZ8-F1
#
_cell.length_a   1.000
_cell.length_b   1.000
_cell.length_c   1.000
_cell.angle_alpha   90.00
_cell.angle_beta   90.00
_cell.angle_gamma   90.00
#
_symmetry.space_group_name_H-M   'P 1'
#
loop_
_entity.id
_entity.type
_entity.pdbx_description
1 polymer ?
#
loop_
_entity_poly.entity_id
_entity_poly.type
_entity_poly.pdbx_seq_one_letter_code
_entity_poly.pdbx_strand_id
1 'polypeptide(L)'
;MFYPLPRKIQLAASTSNWPIESTQSILLLLGLDDLEKISDWAHQPLADHLEMLSKRAQALEIPVMMIQSSQLQQAMLQLGQHLSSNTQAQVIMAGNLSPLFKQVMQLVLSITDYVAVVNDAILASSLEQHIQWIEKISFDHIQHINTQTLMRLWSLSAPSLQVLSDKGILLAVAEQVGRHPMEIHPEIDLRNYGLDASGVNYLVELWRANGASLTVDELMQTPTLQHIMQLLKR
;
A
#
# COMPACT_ATOMS: atom_id res chain seq x y z
N MET A 1 -4.83 8.88 -20.70
CA MET A 1 -4.22 7.75 -21.40
C MET A 1 -3.10 7.23 -20.51
N PHE A 2 -2.99 5.91 -20.35
CA PHE A 2 -1.91 5.33 -19.55
C PHE A 2 -0.57 5.39 -20.28
N TYR A 3 0.52 5.36 -19.51
CA TYR A 3 1.89 5.30 -20.00
C TYR A 3 2.70 4.37 -19.09
N PRO A 4 3.86 3.86 -19.55
CA PRO A 4 4.71 3.03 -18.72
C PRO A 4 5.15 3.78 -17.45
N LEU A 5 4.95 3.17 -16.29
CA LEU A 5 5.32 3.78 -15.01
C LEU A 5 6.82 4.15 -14.97
N PRO A 6 7.20 5.27 -14.31
CA PRO A 6 8.58 5.69 -14.25
C PRO A 6 9.47 4.65 -13.59
N ARG A 7 10.65 4.41 -14.17
CA ARG A 7 11.67 3.56 -13.56
C ARG A 7 12.49 4.35 -12.55
N LYS A 8 13.02 3.67 -11.54
CA LYS A 8 13.88 4.28 -10.49
C LYS A 8 15.02 5.14 -11.05
N ILE A 9 15.63 4.74 -12.17
CA ILE A 9 16.72 5.49 -12.82
C ILE A 9 16.28 6.85 -13.42
N GLN A 10 14.98 7.03 -13.66
CA GLN A 10 14.41 8.25 -14.22
C GLN A 10 14.01 9.27 -13.15
N LEU A 11 14.11 8.92 -11.87
CA LEU A 11 13.63 9.74 -10.77
C LEU A 11 14.82 10.26 -9.95
N ALA A 12 14.77 11.54 -9.58
CA ALA A 12 15.68 12.10 -8.59
C ALA A 12 15.53 11.35 -7.25
N ALA A 13 16.58 11.35 -6.43
CA ALA A 13 16.46 10.86 -5.06
C ALA A 13 15.71 11.90 -4.20
N SER A 14 14.85 11.44 -3.29
CA SER A 14 14.25 12.35 -2.31
C SER A 14 15.33 12.88 -1.36
N THR A 15 15.26 14.17 -1.06
CA THR A 15 16.09 14.81 -0.05
C THR A 15 15.65 14.47 1.38
N SER A 16 14.41 14.01 1.54
CA SER A 16 13.81 13.62 2.80
C SER A 16 14.08 12.15 3.11
N ASN A 17 14.51 11.83 4.34
CA ASN A 17 14.98 10.51 4.74
C ASN A 17 14.36 9.98 6.05
N TRP A 18 13.22 10.54 6.47
CA TRP A 18 12.53 10.05 7.67
C TRP A 18 12.03 8.61 7.48
N PRO A 19 11.98 7.81 8.57
CA PRO A 19 11.55 6.42 8.49
C PRO A 19 10.03 6.31 8.34
N ILE A 20 9.58 5.52 7.36
CA ILE A 20 8.15 5.21 7.22
C ILE A 20 7.78 4.06 8.17
N GLU A 21 6.79 4.29 9.02
CA GLU A 21 6.27 3.35 10.01
C GLU A 21 4.78 3.10 9.79
N SER A 22 4.37 1.83 9.80
CA SER A 22 2.96 1.44 9.57
C SER A 22 2.02 2.03 10.62
N THR A 23 2.39 2.03 11.91
CA THR A 23 1.55 2.56 13.00
C THR A 23 1.35 4.07 12.95
N GLN A 24 2.22 4.79 12.25
CA GLN A 24 2.12 6.24 12.04
C GLN A 24 1.49 6.58 10.70
N SER A 25 1.35 5.60 9.80
CA SER A 25 0.93 5.83 8.42
C SER A 25 -0.58 6.05 8.30
N ILE A 26 -0.95 6.87 7.33
CA ILE A 26 -2.32 7.05 6.84
C ILE A 26 -2.24 7.00 5.31
N LEU A 27 -3.01 6.13 4.67
CA LEU A 27 -3.06 6.00 3.22
C LEU A 27 -4.19 6.87 2.65
N LEU A 28 -3.85 7.83 1.79
CA LEU A 28 -4.79 8.64 1.02
C LEU A 28 -4.81 8.17 -0.44
N LEU A 29 -5.98 7.74 -0.91
CA LEU A 29 -6.22 7.37 -2.29
C LEU A 29 -7.10 8.44 -2.96
N LEU A 30 -6.56 9.14 -3.95
CA LEU A 30 -7.21 10.33 -4.52
C LEU A 30 -7.63 10.10 -5.97
N GLY A 31 -8.88 10.43 -6.28
CA GLY A 31 -9.41 10.40 -7.65
C GLY A 31 -9.46 9.01 -8.28
N LEU A 32 -9.67 7.96 -7.48
CA LEU A 32 -9.85 6.58 -7.97
C LEU A 32 -11.05 6.47 -8.92
N ASP A 33 -12.12 7.19 -8.64
CA ASP A 33 -13.34 7.23 -9.45
C ASP A 33 -13.09 7.75 -10.87
N ASP A 34 -12.09 8.62 -11.06
CA ASP A 34 -11.68 9.08 -12.38
C ASP A 34 -10.79 8.05 -13.08
N LEU A 35 -9.96 7.32 -12.34
CA LEU A 35 -9.08 6.27 -12.88
C LEU A 35 -9.89 5.07 -13.38
N GLU A 36 -10.89 4.64 -12.61
CA GLU A 36 -11.75 3.50 -12.93
C GLU A 36 -12.58 3.72 -14.21
N LYS A 37 -12.81 4.98 -14.61
CA LYS A 37 -13.52 5.34 -15.85
C LYS A 37 -12.63 5.26 -17.10
N ILE A 38 -11.30 5.20 -16.95
CA ILE A 38 -10.38 5.15 -18.09
C ILE A 38 -10.41 3.74 -18.70
N SER A 39 -10.49 3.66 -20.03
CA SER A 39 -10.39 2.39 -20.75
C SER A 39 -9.09 1.65 -20.37
N ASP A 40 -9.19 0.33 -20.25
CA ASP A 40 -8.08 -0.58 -19.89
C ASP A 40 -7.57 -0.49 -18.44
N TRP A 41 -8.26 0.24 -17.54
CA TRP A 41 -7.91 0.35 -16.11
C TRP A 41 -7.56 -0.99 -15.45
N ALA A 42 -8.43 -1.99 -15.60
CA ALA A 42 -8.31 -3.29 -14.95
C ALA A 42 -7.06 -4.10 -15.35
N HIS A 43 -6.37 -3.70 -16.42
CA HIS A 43 -5.14 -4.36 -16.90
C HIS A 43 -3.90 -3.48 -16.73
N GLN A 44 -4.02 -2.34 -16.05
CA GLN A 44 -2.90 -1.44 -15.82
C GLN A 44 -2.11 -1.83 -14.57
N PRO A 45 -0.76 -1.80 -14.63
CA PRO A 45 0.08 -1.96 -13.44
C PRO A 45 -0.26 -0.97 -12.32
N LEU A 46 -0.78 0.21 -12.67
CA LEU A 46 -1.23 1.21 -11.70
C LEU A 46 -2.41 0.69 -10.85
N ALA A 47 -3.35 -0.05 -11.45
CA ALA A 47 -4.48 -0.63 -10.73
C ALA A 47 -3.98 -1.66 -9.71
N ASP A 48 -3.08 -2.54 -10.13
CA ASP A 48 -2.45 -3.56 -9.27
C ASP A 48 -1.73 -2.92 -8.07
N HIS A 49 -0.97 -1.85 -8.30
CA HIS A 49 -0.28 -1.13 -7.23
C HIS A 49 -1.24 -0.48 -6.23
N LEU A 50 -2.30 0.18 -6.70
CA LEU A 50 -3.30 0.80 -5.82
C LEU A 50 -4.07 -0.24 -5.01
N GLU A 51 -4.41 -1.38 -5.62
CA GLU A 51 -5.05 -2.49 -4.92
C GLU A 51 -4.13 -3.10 -3.86
N MET A 52 -2.86 -3.34 -4.19
CA MET A 52 -1.85 -3.86 -3.27
C MET A 52 -1.66 -2.93 -2.06
N LEU A 53 -1.54 -1.62 -2.30
CA LEU A 53 -1.45 -0.61 -1.24
C LEU A 53 -2.65 -0.66 -0.30
N SER A 54 -3.86 -0.69 -0.86
CA SER A 54 -5.11 -0.73 -0.10
C SER A 54 -5.23 -2.00 0.74
N LYS A 55 -4.98 -3.18 0.13
CA LYS A 55 -5.02 -4.47 0.83
C LYS A 55 -4.01 -4.54 1.97
N ARG A 56 -2.76 -4.10 1.73
CA ARG A 56 -1.72 -4.10 2.75
C ARG A 56 -2.07 -3.16 3.91
N ALA A 57 -2.53 -1.95 3.60
CA ALA A 57 -2.94 -0.99 4.62
C ALA A 57 -4.06 -1.56 5.50
N GLN A 58 -5.07 -2.21 4.90
CA GLN A 58 -6.15 -2.87 5.65
C GLN A 58 -5.64 -4.02 6.53
N ALA A 59 -4.66 -4.80 6.05
CA ALA A 59 -4.04 -5.90 6.80
C ALA A 59 -3.30 -5.43 8.03
N LEU A 60 -2.66 -4.26 7.94
CA LEU A 60 -1.87 -3.65 9.00
C LEU A 60 -2.68 -2.64 9.82
N GLU A 61 -3.98 -2.54 9.59
CA GLU A 61 -4.88 -1.59 10.26
C GLU A 61 -4.46 -0.11 10.09
N ILE A 62 -3.76 0.18 9.01
CA ILE A 62 -3.40 1.52 8.58
C ILE A 62 -4.69 2.20 8.08
N PRO A 63 -5.06 3.39 8.58
CA PRO A 63 -6.23 4.12 8.10
C PRO A 63 -6.14 4.40 6.59
N VAL A 64 -7.17 4.00 5.85
CA VAL A 64 -7.30 4.26 4.41
C VAL A 64 -8.45 5.25 4.18
N MET A 65 -8.15 6.38 3.55
CA MET A 65 -9.15 7.37 3.15
C MET A 65 -9.15 7.53 1.63
N MET A 66 -10.30 7.28 1.03
CA MET A 66 -10.54 7.53 -0.38
C MET A 66 -11.16 8.93 -0.52
N ILE A 67 -10.51 9.82 -1.27
CA ILE A 67 -10.93 11.21 -1.41
C ILE A 67 -11.40 11.46 -2.84
N GLN A 68 -12.68 11.78 -2.95
CA GLN A 68 -13.35 12.20 -4.17
C GLN A 68 -13.65 13.70 -4.11
N SER A 69 -13.74 14.34 -5.29
CA SER A 69 -14.02 15.77 -5.39
C SER A 69 -15.31 16.20 -4.66
N SER A 70 -16.33 15.34 -4.68
CA SER A 70 -17.63 15.56 -4.02
C SER A 70 -17.58 15.52 -2.49
N GLN A 71 -16.57 14.86 -1.91
CA GLN A 71 -16.47 14.59 -0.47
C GLN A 71 -15.29 15.31 0.19
N LEU A 72 -14.61 16.21 -0.54
CA LEU A 72 -13.38 16.86 -0.08
C LEU A 72 -13.52 17.50 1.30
N GLN A 73 -14.58 18.26 1.56
CA GLN A 73 -14.75 18.94 2.85
C GLN A 73 -14.86 17.95 4.02
N GLN A 74 -15.62 16.87 3.86
CA GLN A 74 -15.78 15.85 4.89
C GLN A 74 -14.48 15.07 5.11
N ALA A 75 -13.80 14.69 4.03
CA ALA A 75 -12.51 14.01 4.09
C ALA A 75 -11.45 14.86 4.79
N MET A 76 -11.45 16.18 4.56
CA MET A 76 -10.52 17.10 5.23
C MET A 76 -10.81 17.25 6.72
N LEU A 77 -12.06 17.25 7.14
CA LEU A 77 -12.41 17.25 8.57
C LEU A 77 -11.93 15.97 9.26
N GLN A 78 -12.13 14.81 8.65
CA GLN A 78 -11.67 13.53 9.19
C GLN A 78 -10.15 13.45 9.23
N LEU A 79 -9.48 13.84 8.14
CA LEU A 79 -8.02 13.87 8.08
C LEU A 79 -7.45 14.83 9.13
N GLY A 80 -8.02 16.03 9.27
CA GLY A 80 -7.61 16.99 10.30
C GLY A 80 -7.73 16.44 11.71
N GLN A 81 -8.81 15.69 12.02
CA GLN A 81 -8.96 15.00 13.31
C GLN A 81 -7.86 13.97 13.52
N HIS A 82 -7.60 13.10 12.54
CA HIS A 82 -6.53 12.10 12.61
C HIS A 82 -5.16 12.73 12.82
N LEU A 83 -4.81 13.75 12.02
CA LEU A 83 -3.51 14.44 12.11
C LEU A 83 -3.36 15.23 13.41
N SER A 84 -4.43 15.84 13.92
CA SER A 84 -4.38 16.57 15.20
C SER A 84 -4.16 15.64 16.40
N SER A 85 -4.63 14.39 16.30
CA SER A 85 -4.48 13.38 17.37
C SER A 85 -3.09 12.71 17.37
N ASN A 86 -2.35 12.83 16.26
CA ASN A 86 -1.04 12.22 16.10
C ASN A 86 -0.09 13.16 15.35
N THR A 87 0.78 13.83 16.12
CA THR A 87 1.77 14.78 15.60
C THR A 87 2.88 14.12 14.76
N GLN A 88 2.99 12.79 14.79
CA GLN A 88 3.92 12.01 13.96
C GLN A 88 3.22 11.32 12.79
N ALA A 89 1.96 11.65 12.52
CA ALA A 89 1.21 11.02 11.43
C ALA A 89 1.88 11.24 10.07
N GLN A 90 2.11 10.13 9.38
CA GLN A 90 2.78 10.03 8.10
C GLN A 90 1.72 9.83 7.01
N VAL A 91 1.55 10.82 6.14
CA VAL A 91 0.54 10.77 5.10
C VAL A 91 1.14 10.22 3.81
N ILE A 92 0.67 9.05 3.41
CA ILE A 92 1.10 8.34 2.21
C ILE A 92 0.03 8.56 1.13
N MET A 93 0.40 9.18 0.00
CA MET A 93 -0.54 9.57 -1.05
C MET A 93 -0.33 8.77 -2.34
N ALA A 94 -1.43 8.33 -2.95
CA ALA A 94 -1.46 7.64 -4.24
C ALA A 94 -2.74 7.95 -5.03
N GLY A 95 -2.75 7.69 -6.34
CA GLY A 95 -3.91 7.88 -7.22
C GLY A 95 -3.71 8.87 -8.36
N ASN A 96 -4.79 9.51 -8.81
CA ASN A 96 -4.74 10.42 -9.96
C ASN A 96 -4.07 11.74 -9.57
N LEU A 97 -3.00 12.16 -10.25
CA LEU A 97 -2.32 13.44 -10.03
C LEU A 97 -3.12 14.60 -10.65
N SER A 98 -4.37 14.72 -10.21
CA SER A 98 -5.33 15.73 -10.62
C SER A 98 -5.15 17.04 -9.83
N PRO A 99 -5.89 18.11 -10.18
CA PRO A 99 -5.96 19.30 -9.34
C PRO A 99 -6.39 19.00 -7.91
N LEU A 100 -7.30 18.04 -7.71
CA LEU A 100 -7.73 17.57 -6.38
C LEU A 100 -6.55 17.02 -5.58
N PHE A 101 -5.70 16.19 -6.21
CA PHE A 101 -4.52 15.63 -5.56
C PHE A 101 -3.60 16.72 -5.02
N LYS A 102 -3.29 17.70 -5.88
CA LYS A 102 -2.41 18.81 -5.52
C LYS A 102 -3.02 19.68 -4.42
N GLN A 103 -4.33 19.91 -4.45
CA GLN A 103 -5.04 20.66 -3.42
C GLN A 103 -4.98 19.94 -2.07
N VAL A 104 -5.30 18.64 -2.03
CA VAL A 104 -5.22 17.86 -0.79
C VAL A 104 -3.79 17.82 -0.26
N MET A 105 -2.80 17.62 -1.13
CA MET A 105 -1.39 17.61 -0.73
C MET A 105 -0.98 18.94 -0.09
N GLN A 106 -1.36 20.08 -0.68
CA GLN A 106 -1.08 21.40 -0.09
C GLN A 106 -1.73 21.58 1.29
N LEU A 107 -2.94 21.05 1.48
CA LEU A 107 -3.61 21.10 2.78
C LEU A 107 -2.89 20.22 3.80
N VAL A 108 -2.53 18.99 3.43
CA VAL A 108 -1.76 18.07 4.29
C VAL A 108 -0.45 18.71 4.73
N LEU A 109 0.28 19.32 3.79
CA LEU A 109 1.56 19.99 4.05
C LEU A 109 1.44 21.21 4.98
N SER A 110 0.23 21.75 5.17
CA SER A 110 0.01 22.80 6.17
C SER A 110 -0.17 22.25 7.59
N ILE A 111 -0.29 20.93 7.74
CA ILE A 111 -0.57 20.24 9.00
C ILE A 111 0.62 19.35 9.42
N THR A 112 1.26 18.65 8.49
CA THR A 112 2.37 17.71 8.78
C THR A 112 3.48 17.83 7.74
N ASP A 113 4.73 17.68 8.21
CA ASP A 113 5.93 17.59 7.37
C ASP A 113 6.16 16.17 6.84
N TYR A 114 5.45 15.16 7.37
CA TYR A 114 5.62 13.75 7.02
C TYR A 114 4.69 13.34 5.88
N VAL A 115 4.98 13.83 4.68
CA VAL A 115 4.23 13.48 3.47
C VAL A 115 5.10 12.65 2.53
N ALA A 116 4.57 11.50 2.10
CA ALA A 116 5.18 10.67 1.08
C ALA A 116 4.23 10.39 -0.08
N VAL A 117 4.77 10.31 -1.29
CA VAL A 117 4.02 9.96 -2.50
C VAL A 117 4.51 8.64 -3.07
N VAL A 118 3.58 7.76 -3.42
CA VAL A 118 3.91 6.47 -4.03
C VAL A 118 4.10 6.65 -5.54
N ASN A 119 5.34 6.76 -5.98
CA ASN A 119 5.71 7.23 -7.32
C ASN A 119 5.34 6.28 -8.46
N ASP A 120 5.16 4.99 -8.19
CA ASP A 120 4.66 4.01 -9.17
C ASP A 120 3.15 3.76 -9.00
N ALA A 121 2.49 4.47 -8.08
CA ALA A 121 1.05 4.38 -7.84
C ALA A 121 0.35 5.74 -8.05
N ILE A 122 0.87 6.58 -8.95
CA ILE A 122 0.19 7.81 -9.39
C ILE A 122 0.07 7.92 -10.91
N LEU A 123 -0.96 8.63 -11.37
CA LEU A 123 -1.17 8.95 -12.78
C LEU A 123 -1.13 10.47 -13.04
N ALA A 124 -0.08 10.96 -13.70
CA ALA A 124 -0.04 12.29 -14.33
C ALA A 124 -0.65 12.31 -15.74
N SER A 125 -0.68 13.48 -16.40
CA SER A 125 -1.17 13.60 -17.78
C SER A 125 -0.25 12.95 -18.83
N SER A 126 1.05 12.82 -18.51
CA SER A 126 2.06 12.15 -19.34
C SER A 126 3.23 11.67 -18.48
N LEU A 127 4.08 10.79 -19.02
CA LEU A 127 5.31 10.33 -18.35
C LEU A 127 6.26 11.50 -18.03
N GLU A 128 6.40 12.45 -18.94
CA GLU A 128 7.26 13.63 -18.72
C GLU A 128 6.74 14.47 -17.55
N GLN A 129 5.43 14.75 -17.51
CA GLN A 129 4.83 15.50 -16.40
C GLN A 129 4.92 14.73 -15.07
N HIS A 130 4.84 13.40 -15.12
CA HIS A 130 5.05 12.56 -13.94
C HIS A 130 6.46 12.77 -13.39
N ILE A 131 7.49 12.57 -14.22
CA ILE A 131 8.89 12.67 -13.81
C ILE A 131 9.18 14.08 -13.27
N GLN A 132 8.82 15.13 -14.02
CA GLN A 132 9.02 16.52 -13.59
C GLN A 132 8.33 16.83 -12.26
N TRP A 133 7.16 16.26 -12.02
CA TRP A 133 6.45 16.49 -10.76
C TRP A 133 7.09 15.74 -9.60
N ILE A 134 7.53 14.49 -9.80
CA ILE A 134 8.29 13.77 -8.78
C ILE A 134 9.59 14.51 -8.44
N GLU A 135 10.35 14.95 -9.46
CA GLU A 135 11.56 15.75 -9.24
C GLU A 135 11.26 17.00 -8.43
N LYS A 136 10.19 17.72 -8.75
CA LYS A 136 9.79 18.91 -7.99
C LYS A 136 9.57 18.58 -6.51
N ILE A 137 8.76 17.56 -6.20
CA ILE A 137 8.47 17.22 -4.80
C ILE A 137 9.69 16.66 -4.06
N SER A 138 10.65 16.04 -4.76
CA SER A 138 11.90 15.55 -4.16
C SER A 138 12.71 16.66 -3.48
N PHE A 139 12.52 17.92 -3.90
CA PHE A 139 13.19 19.10 -3.32
C PHE A 139 12.34 19.84 -2.29
N ASP A 140 11.03 19.56 -2.19
CA ASP A 140 10.08 20.27 -1.32
C ASP A 140 9.83 19.54 0.02
N HIS A 141 10.86 18.87 0.58
CA HIS A 141 10.78 18.03 1.81
C HIS A 141 9.81 16.83 1.77
N ILE A 142 9.16 16.59 0.63
CA ILE A 142 8.25 15.47 0.41
C ILE A 142 9.06 14.24 0.02
N GLN A 143 8.76 13.10 0.66
CA GLN A 143 9.36 11.83 0.28
C GLN A 143 8.63 11.24 -0.93
N HIS A 144 9.34 10.56 -1.82
CA HIS A 144 8.69 9.66 -2.78
C HIS A 144 9.28 8.26 -2.66
N ILE A 145 8.41 7.27 -2.77
CA ILE A 145 8.74 5.86 -2.57
C ILE A 145 7.99 5.02 -3.60
N ASN A 146 8.53 3.87 -3.97
CA ASN A 146 7.79 2.92 -4.81
C ASN A 146 6.99 1.94 -3.95
N THR A 147 5.98 1.31 -4.55
CA THR A 147 5.04 0.41 -3.87
C THR A 147 5.80 -0.71 -3.17
N GLN A 148 6.74 -1.35 -3.86
CA GLN A 148 7.54 -2.45 -3.30
C GLN A 148 8.31 -2.06 -2.02
N THR A 149 8.97 -0.90 -2.02
CA THR A 149 9.75 -0.46 -0.84
C THR A 149 8.81 -0.09 0.29
N LEU A 150 7.69 0.55 0.00
CA LEU A 150 6.69 0.90 1.00
C LEU A 150 6.09 -0.33 1.68
N MET A 151 5.69 -1.35 0.90
CA MET A 151 5.20 -2.63 1.44
C MET A 151 6.18 -3.24 2.44
N ARG A 152 7.48 -3.24 2.08
CA ARG A 152 8.54 -3.76 2.94
C ARG A 152 8.68 -2.93 4.23
N LEU A 153 8.68 -1.60 4.14
CA LEU A 153 8.82 -0.73 5.32
C LEU A 153 7.63 -0.88 6.28
N TRP A 154 6.41 -0.89 5.75
CA TRP A 154 5.22 -1.15 6.55
C TRP A 154 5.26 -2.52 7.23
N SER A 155 5.70 -3.55 6.53
CA SER A 155 5.79 -4.92 7.08
C SER A 155 6.86 -5.05 8.16
N LEU A 156 7.96 -4.30 8.07
CA LEU A 156 9.05 -4.31 9.05
C LEU A 156 8.76 -3.46 10.29
N SER A 157 7.92 -2.44 10.16
CA SER A 157 7.51 -1.56 11.26
C SER A 157 6.19 -1.97 11.91
N ALA A 158 5.46 -2.91 11.31
CA ALA A 158 4.20 -3.40 11.85
C ALA A 158 4.40 -4.14 13.17
N PRO A 159 3.51 -3.95 14.15
CA PRO A 159 3.43 -4.82 15.31
C PRO A 159 3.25 -6.27 14.86
N SER A 160 4.14 -7.17 15.32
CA SER A 160 4.06 -8.61 15.02
C SER A 160 2.68 -9.20 15.28
N LEU A 161 2.00 -8.71 16.33
CA LEU A 161 0.64 -9.12 16.69
C LEU A 161 -0.39 -8.85 15.58
N GLN A 162 -0.24 -7.78 14.80
CA GLN A 162 -1.14 -7.48 13.69
C GLN A 162 -0.82 -8.35 12.47
N VAL A 163 0.46 -8.50 12.12
CA VAL A 163 0.90 -9.34 10.99
C VAL A 163 0.56 -10.81 11.19
N LEU A 164 0.72 -11.32 12.41
CA LEU A 164 0.46 -12.71 12.78
C LEU A 164 -0.98 -12.94 13.31
N SER A 165 -1.84 -11.91 13.29
CA SER A 165 -3.26 -12.09 13.62
C SER A 165 -3.98 -12.92 12.55
N ASP A 166 -5.12 -13.53 12.90
CA ASP A 166 -5.92 -14.28 11.91
C ASP A 166 -6.32 -13.43 10.71
N LYS A 167 -6.63 -12.15 10.95
CA LYS A 167 -6.93 -11.15 9.92
C LYS A 167 -5.71 -10.83 9.07
N GLY A 168 -4.55 -10.60 9.69
CA GLY A 168 -3.29 -10.31 8.99
C GLY A 168 -2.83 -11.47 8.11
N ILE A 169 -2.92 -12.70 8.61
CA ILE A 169 -2.61 -13.94 7.88
C ILE A 169 -3.54 -14.09 6.68
N LEU A 170 -4.87 -13.99 6.88
CA LEU A 170 -5.86 -14.13 5.81
C LEU A 170 -5.64 -13.08 4.72
N LEU A 171 -5.41 -11.82 5.09
CA LEU A 171 -5.20 -10.73 4.12
C LEU A 171 -3.89 -10.89 3.36
N ALA A 172 -2.81 -11.30 4.02
CA ALA A 172 -1.54 -11.59 3.36
C ALA A 172 -1.69 -12.74 2.34
N VAL A 173 -2.40 -13.81 2.71
CA VAL A 173 -2.71 -14.91 1.78
C VAL A 173 -3.57 -14.43 0.62
N ALA A 174 -4.64 -13.68 0.90
CA ALA A 174 -5.56 -13.15 -0.10
C ALA A 174 -4.87 -12.25 -1.14
N GLU A 175 -3.90 -11.46 -0.69
CA GLU A 175 -3.05 -10.66 -1.56
C GLU A 175 -2.22 -11.54 -2.50
N GLN A 176 -1.58 -12.60 -2.00
CA GLN A 176 -0.74 -13.47 -2.83
C GLN A 176 -1.53 -14.29 -3.86
N VAL A 177 -2.76 -14.67 -3.55
CA VAL A 177 -3.60 -15.43 -4.48
C VAL A 177 -4.49 -14.54 -5.37
N GLY A 178 -4.46 -13.21 -5.18
CA GLY A 178 -5.30 -12.29 -5.92
C GLY A 178 -6.80 -12.54 -5.75
N ARG A 179 -7.25 -12.97 -4.55
CA ARG A 179 -8.67 -13.22 -4.23
C ARG A 179 -9.17 -12.31 -3.13
N HIS A 180 -10.48 -12.15 -3.06
CA HIS A 180 -11.08 -11.47 -1.91
C HIS A 180 -11.02 -12.40 -0.67
N PRO A 181 -10.75 -11.90 0.54
CA PRO A 181 -10.64 -12.73 1.74
C PRO A 181 -11.83 -13.68 1.99
N MET A 182 -13.05 -13.23 1.68
CA MET A 182 -14.27 -14.04 1.84
C MET A 182 -14.43 -15.16 0.81
N GLU A 183 -13.65 -15.17 -0.27
CA GLU A 183 -13.68 -16.21 -1.31
C GLU A 183 -12.75 -17.39 -0.98
N ILE A 184 -11.90 -17.23 0.03
CA ILE A 184 -10.87 -18.20 0.40
C ILE A 184 -11.44 -19.12 1.47
N HIS A 185 -11.69 -20.38 1.09
CA HIS A 185 -12.16 -21.39 2.03
C HIS A 185 -10.98 -21.91 2.86
N PRO A 186 -11.09 -22.00 4.21
CA PRO A 186 -9.95 -22.33 5.07
C PRO A 186 -9.27 -23.68 4.79
N GLU A 187 -10.05 -24.66 4.31
CA GLU A 187 -9.63 -26.05 4.05
C GLU A 187 -9.19 -26.30 2.60
N ILE A 188 -9.43 -25.35 1.70
CA ILE A 188 -9.06 -25.52 0.28
C ILE A 188 -7.58 -25.21 0.10
N ASP A 189 -6.93 -26.04 -0.70
CA ASP A 189 -5.54 -25.86 -1.10
C ASP A 189 -5.34 -24.52 -1.83
N LEU A 190 -4.47 -23.66 -1.29
CA LEU A 190 -4.23 -22.31 -1.78
C LEU A 190 -3.63 -22.28 -3.18
N ARG A 191 -3.00 -23.37 -3.64
CA ARG A 191 -2.53 -23.50 -5.03
C ARG A 191 -3.69 -23.46 -6.01
N ASN A 192 -4.89 -23.91 -5.60
CA ASN A 192 -6.11 -23.81 -6.42
C ASN A 192 -6.57 -22.37 -6.60
N TYR A 193 -6.20 -21.48 -5.69
CA TYR A 193 -6.47 -20.04 -5.79
C TYR A 193 -5.38 -19.27 -6.55
N GLY A 194 -4.24 -19.91 -6.84
CA GLY A 194 -3.13 -19.28 -7.55
C GLY A 194 -1.88 -19.05 -6.69
N LEU A 195 -1.81 -19.60 -5.48
CA LEU A 195 -0.59 -19.50 -4.66
C LEU A 195 0.56 -20.27 -5.33
N ASP A 196 1.61 -19.54 -5.71
CA ASP A 196 2.82 -20.09 -6.33
C ASP A 196 4.03 -20.05 -5.38
N ALA A 197 5.17 -20.55 -5.86
CA ALA A 197 6.39 -20.62 -5.06
C ALA A 197 6.92 -19.24 -4.62
N SER A 198 6.76 -18.21 -5.46
CA SER A 198 7.10 -16.83 -5.10
C SER A 198 6.22 -16.31 -3.97
N GLY A 199 4.90 -16.55 -4.05
CA GLY A 199 3.96 -16.14 -3.02
C GLY A 199 4.22 -16.86 -1.70
N VAL A 200 4.56 -18.14 -1.74
CA VAL A 200 4.96 -18.89 -0.54
C VAL A 200 6.22 -18.30 0.10
N ASN A 201 7.26 -18.04 -0.69
CA ASN A 201 8.50 -17.44 -0.18
C ASN A 201 8.22 -16.08 0.46
N TYR A 202 7.42 -15.24 -0.20
CA TYR A 202 7.02 -13.94 0.34
C TYR A 202 6.29 -14.06 1.69
N LEU A 203 5.31 -14.97 1.80
CA LEU A 203 4.55 -15.17 3.04
C LEU A 203 5.45 -15.65 4.19
N VAL A 204 6.33 -16.61 3.91
CA VAL A 204 7.28 -17.13 4.90
C VAL A 204 8.23 -16.02 5.35
N GLU A 205 8.80 -15.25 4.42
CA GLU A 205 9.67 -14.11 4.75
C GLU A 205 8.93 -13.06 5.60
N LEU A 206 7.71 -12.70 5.23
CA LEU A 206 6.86 -11.76 5.96
C LEU A 206 6.64 -12.21 7.41
N TRP A 207 6.22 -13.46 7.62
CA TRP A 207 5.92 -13.95 8.96
C TRP A 207 7.17 -14.19 9.79
N ARG A 208 8.27 -14.64 9.18
CA ARG A 208 9.57 -14.77 9.87
C ARG A 208 10.13 -13.43 10.31
N ALA A 209 10.02 -12.40 9.47
CA ALA A 209 10.39 -11.03 9.84
C ALA A 209 9.59 -10.51 11.04
N ASN A 210 8.41 -11.11 11.28
CA ASN A 210 7.52 -10.77 12.39
C ASN A 210 7.57 -11.76 13.56
N GLY A 211 8.54 -12.68 13.60
CA GLY A 211 8.81 -13.56 14.74
C GLY A 211 8.29 -14.99 14.62
N ALA A 212 7.67 -15.37 13.50
CA ALA A 212 7.27 -16.76 13.26
C ALA A 212 8.48 -17.65 12.91
N SER A 213 8.38 -18.94 13.24
CA SER A 213 9.42 -19.94 12.98
C SER A 213 8.97 -20.98 11.94
N LEU A 214 8.35 -20.52 10.86
CA LEU A 214 7.84 -21.35 9.76
C LEU A 214 8.87 -21.46 8.61
N THR A 215 8.93 -22.61 7.97
CA THR A 215 9.68 -22.85 6.73
C THR A 215 8.78 -22.99 5.51
N VAL A 216 9.37 -22.78 4.32
CA VAL A 216 8.69 -23.01 3.03
C VAL A 216 8.19 -24.44 2.91
N ASP A 217 9.00 -25.42 3.33
CA ASP A 217 8.64 -26.84 3.25
C ASP A 217 7.43 -27.18 4.13
N GLU A 218 7.37 -26.65 5.34
CA GLU A 218 6.22 -26.83 6.24
C GLU A 218 4.94 -26.24 5.65
N LEU A 219 5.01 -25.05 5.05
CA LEU A 219 3.85 -24.42 4.39
C LEU A 219 3.40 -25.27 3.17
N MET A 220 4.35 -25.73 2.36
CA MET A 220 4.08 -26.47 1.12
C MET A 220 3.53 -27.88 1.33
N GLN A 221 3.70 -28.48 2.52
CA GLN A 221 3.10 -29.79 2.84
C GLN A 221 1.58 -29.75 2.79
N THR A 222 0.98 -28.69 3.33
CA THR A 222 -0.49 -28.52 3.35
C THR A 222 -0.78 -27.02 3.27
N PRO A 223 -0.75 -26.42 2.06
CA PRO A 223 -0.90 -24.99 1.88
C PRO A 223 -2.39 -24.60 1.96
N THR A 224 -3.02 -24.85 3.10
CA THR A 224 -4.38 -24.41 3.41
C THR A 224 -4.31 -23.29 4.45
N LEU A 225 -5.25 -22.35 4.42
CA LEU A 225 -5.27 -21.25 5.37
C LEU A 225 -5.37 -21.76 6.81
N GLN A 226 -6.18 -22.80 7.04
CA GLN A 226 -6.32 -23.43 8.35
C GLN A 226 -4.99 -24.01 8.86
N HIS A 227 -4.25 -24.71 8.01
CA HIS A 227 -2.96 -25.28 8.41
C HIS A 227 -1.93 -24.19 8.70
N ILE A 228 -1.86 -23.16 7.85
CA ILE A 228 -0.98 -22.01 8.05
C ILE A 228 -1.24 -21.34 9.41
N MET A 229 -2.51 -21.08 9.73
CA MET A 229 -2.89 -20.49 11.02
C MET A 229 -2.48 -21.38 12.20
N GLN A 230 -2.55 -22.70 12.07
CA GLN A 230 -2.07 -23.61 13.10
C GLN A 230 -0.55 -23.57 13.26
N LEU A 231 0.20 -23.49 12.16
CA LEU A 231 1.67 -23.43 12.21
C LEU A 231 2.16 -22.13 12.85
N LEU A 232 1.54 -21.00 12.53
CA LEU A 232 1.95 -19.67 13.01
C LEU A 232 1.59 -19.39 14.48
N LYS A 233 0.71 -20.21 15.08
CA LYS A 233 0.27 -20.10 16.49
C LYS A 233 0.97 -21.09 17.43
N ARG A 234 1.96 -21.84 16.94
CA ARG A 234 2.83 -22.70 17.77
C ARG A 234 3.85 -21.87 18.52
#